data_AF-A0A2Z7AIX4-F1
#
_entry.id   AF-A0A2Z7AIX4-F1
#
_cell.length_a   1.000
_cell.length_b   1.000
_cell.length_c   1.000
_cell.angle_alpha   90.00
_cell.angle_beta   90.00
_cell.angle_gamma   90.00
#
_symmetry.space_group_name_H-M   'P 1'
#
loop_
_entity.id
_entity.type
_entity.pdbx_description
1 polymer ?
#
loop_
_entity_poly.entity_id
_entity_poly.type
_entity_poly.pdbx_seq_one_letter_code
_entity_poly.pdbx_strand_id
1 'polypeptide(L)'
;MDSAKSWFQKFQPRDRSKLSIKKESMGSAREDPAPHSAEEVSNLTKQRAAAAKQYIENHYKEQKKNFQERRERRNLLEKKLADADVSEEDQSNQLKFLEKKETVYMRLQRHKMGADDFELLTVIGKGAFGEVRVCREKTTGHVFAMKKLKKSEMLRRGQVEHVKAERNLLAEVDSSCIVKLYCSFQDEEYLYLIMEYLPGGDMMTLLMRKDTLTEDEARFYVAETVLAIESIHKHNYIHRDIKPDNLLLDRYGHLRLSDFGLCKPLDCSTLQEDFSVGDSFGGTSRRDERSAAPKRTQQEQLQHWQKNRRMLAYSTVGTPDYIAPEVLLKKGYGMECDWWSLGAIMFEMLVGYPPFYSDDPMTTCRKIVNWRMHLKFPEEAKLSSEARDLISKLLCNVNQRLGSNGAGEIKVHPWFEGIYWDHIYHMEAAFIPEVNDELDTQNFEKFEESEHHSQTSSKSGPWRKMLSSKDINFVGYTYKNFEIVNDYQTPGMAELKKKNTKSKRPTIMSLFGKYVFSFSHFSHIQYLRIQV
;
A
#
# COMPACT_ATOMS: atom_id res chain seq x y z
N MET A 1 18.76 15.32 -37.10
CA MET A 1 19.19 14.18 -36.25
C MET A 1 20.72 14.05 -36.33
N ASP A 2 21.45 15.18 -36.30
CA ASP A 2 22.85 15.21 -36.77
C ASP A 2 23.86 15.82 -35.80
N SER A 3 23.42 16.31 -34.62
CA SER A 3 24.36 16.79 -33.59
C SER A 3 24.84 15.71 -32.61
N ALA A 4 24.35 14.46 -32.73
CA ALA A 4 24.71 13.37 -31.81
C ALA A 4 25.89 12.51 -32.28
N LYS A 5 26.37 12.66 -33.53
CA LYS A 5 27.42 11.80 -34.11
C LYS A 5 28.86 12.25 -33.80
N SER A 6 29.08 13.51 -33.39
CA SER A 6 30.43 14.05 -33.18
C SER A 6 31.05 13.68 -31.83
N TRP A 7 30.28 13.21 -30.85
CA TRP A 7 30.78 12.92 -29.50
C TRP A 7 31.34 11.50 -29.34
N PHE A 8 30.94 10.55 -30.20
CA PHE A 8 31.28 9.13 -30.05
C PHE A 8 32.59 8.69 -30.72
N GLN A 9 33.30 9.56 -31.46
CA GLN A 9 34.56 9.19 -32.14
C GLN A 9 35.83 9.33 -31.28
N LYS A 10 35.74 9.81 -30.03
CA LYS A 10 36.93 10.07 -29.20
C LYS A 10 37.37 8.96 -28.25
N PHE A 11 36.69 7.82 -28.24
CA PHE A 11 37.10 6.67 -27.43
C PHE A 11 36.98 5.37 -28.21
N GLN A 12 38.02 5.05 -28.98
CA GLN A 12 38.32 3.67 -29.38
C GLN A 12 39.69 3.27 -28.80
N PRO A 13 39.79 2.11 -28.13
CA PRO A 13 41.06 1.59 -27.64
C PRO A 13 41.87 1.02 -28.82
N ARG A 14 43.12 1.47 -28.99
CA ARG A 14 44.06 0.90 -29.96
C ARG A 14 44.70 -0.37 -29.38
N ASP A 15 44.44 -1.51 -30.02
CA ASP A 15 45.15 -2.77 -29.82
C ASP A 15 46.65 -2.61 -30.11
N ARG A 16 47.50 -3.10 -29.19
CA ARG A 16 48.96 -3.21 -29.38
C ARG A 16 49.34 -4.67 -29.59
N SER A 17 49.65 -5.04 -30.82
CA SER A 17 50.40 -6.25 -31.15
C SER A 17 51.87 -5.91 -31.46
N LYS A 18 52.76 -6.54 -30.67
CA LYS A 18 54.20 -6.83 -30.79
C LYS A 18 54.97 -6.34 -32.03
N LEU A 19 56.13 -5.70 -31.78
CA LEU A 19 57.39 -5.87 -32.53
C LEU A 19 58.59 -5.50 -31.62
N SER A 20 59.69 -6.23 -31.79
CA SER A 20 60.87 -6.35 -30.90
C SER A 20 62.13 -5.64 -31.43
N ILE A 21 63.16 -5.54 -30.56
CA ILE A 21 64.61 -5.22 -30.81
C ILE A 21 64.93 -3.71 -30.64
N LYS A 22 65.92 -3.18 -29.87
CA LYS A 22 67.28 -3.59 -29.45
C LYS A 22 67.74 -2.82 -28.17
N LYS A 23 68.78 -3.35 -27.50
CA LYS A 23 69.53 -2.84 -26.31
C LYS A 23 70.55 -1.73 -26.65
N GLU A 24 70.83 -0.84 -25.67
CA GLU A 24 72.12 -0.23 -25.21
C GLU A 24 71.83 1.15 -24.55
N SER A 25 71.88 1.31 -23.21
CA SER A 25 73.00 1.60 -22.28
C SER A 25 73.30 3.09 -22.02
N MET A 26 73.19 3.47 -20.73
CA MET A 26 73.84 4.57 -20.00
C MET A 26 73.41 6.04 -20.21
N GLY A 27 73.00 6.70 -19.11
CA GLY A 27 73.40 8.09 -18.84
C GLY A 27 72.34 9.07 -18.34
N SER A 28 72.32 9.28 -17.02
CA SER A 28 72.02 10.53 -16.29
C SER A 28 70.58 11.06 -16.18
N ALA A 29 70.16 11.12 -14.92
CA ALA A 29 68.96 11.71 -14.35
C ALA A 29 68.66 13.16 -14.77
N ARG A 30 67.38 13.42 -15.10
CA ARG A 30 66.63 14.63 -14.75
C ARG A 30 65.17 14.23 -14.49
N GLU A 31 64.60 14.84 -13.45
CA GLU A 31 63.29 14.57 -12.87
C GLU A 31 62.14 14.84 -13.86
N ASP A 32 61.18 13.93 -13.93
CA ASP A 32 59.82 14.19 -14.41
C ASP A 32 58.82 13.55 -13.42
N PRO A 33 57.73 14.24 -13.06
CA PRO A 33 56.82 13.82 -12.01
C PRO A 33 55.97 12.61 -12.43
N ALA A 34 55.72 11.72 -11.47
CA ALA A 34 54.90 10.53 -11.64
C ALA A 34 53.52 10.85 -12.25
N PRO A 35 52.97 10.00 -13.15
CA PRO A 35 51.63 10.18 -13.65
C PRO A 35 50.63 10.04 -12.51
N HIS A 36 49.84 11.10 -12.31
CA HIS A 36 48.71 11.13 -11.38
C HIS A 36 47.92 9.82 -11.47
N SER A 37 47.89 9.09 -10.35
CA SER A 37 46.96 8.00 -10.14
C SER A 37 45.56 8.50 -10.43
N ALA A 38 44.83 7.81 -11.32
CA ALA A 38 43.41 8.05 -11.50
C ALA A 38 42.74 8.03 -10.12
N GLU A 39 42.33 9.20 -9.63
CA GLU A 39 41.61 9.31 -8.38
C GLU A 39 40.42 8.36 -8.46
N GLU A 40 40.43 7.32 -7.61
CA GLU A 40 39.31 6.40 -7.53
C GLU A 40 38.07 7.23 -7.19
N VAL A 41 37.17 7.34 -8.17
CA VAL A 41 35.93 8.08 -8.04
C VAL A 41 35.21 7.59 -6.78
N SER A 42 34.98 8.50 -5.82
CA SER A 42 34.35 8.20 -4.54
C SER A 42 33.08 7.35 -4.73
N ASN A 43 32.86 6.39 -3.84
CA ASN A 43 31.66 5.54 -3.85
C ASN A 43 30.37 6.35 -3.87
N LEU A 44 30.34 7.54 -3.24
CA LEU A 44 29.22 8.46 -3.30
C LEU A 44 28.96 8.99 -4.73
N THR A 45 30.04 9.30 -5.47
CA THR A 45 29.95 9.76 -6.85
C THR A 45 29.50 8.63 -7.78
N LYS A 46 29.95 7.39 -7.54
CA LYS A 46 29.46 6.19 -8.27
C LYS A 46 27.96 5.97 -8.04
N GLN A 47 27.50 6.06 -6.80
CA GLN A 47 26.06 5.95 -6.46
C GLN A 47 25.23 7.08 -7.09
N ARG A 48 25.72 8.32 -7.05
CA ARG A 48 25.07 9.46 -7.72
C ARG A 48 24.96 9.26 -9.23
N ALA A 49 26.02 8.77 -9.87
CA ALA A 49 26.02 8.47 -11.29
C ALA A 49 25.01 7.36 -11.65
N ALA A 50 24.94 6.30 -10.83
CA ALA A 50 23.95 5.23 -11.01
C ALA A 50 22.51 5.74 -10.85
N ALA A 51 22.23 6.53 -9.81
CA ALA A 51 20.91 7.14 -9.59
C ALA A 51 20.54 8.12 -10.72
N ALA A 52 21.48 8.93 -11.20
CA ALA A 52 21.27 9.83 -12.33
C ALA A 52 20.98 9.07 -13.62
N LYS A 53 21.72 7.98 -13.90
CA LYS A 53 21.46 7.09 -15.03
C LYS A 53 20.05 6.51 -14.97
N GLN A 54 19.67 5.95 -13.82
CA GLN A 54 18.33 5.38 -13.63
C GLN A 54 17.22 6.42 -13.79
N TYR A 55 17.41 7.63 -13.25
CA TYR A 55 16.48 8.74 -13.41
C TYR A 55 16.30 9.13 -14.88
N ILE A 56 17.41 9.28 -15.63
CA ILE A 56 17.38 9.65 -17.05
C ILE A 56 16.70 8.55 -17.87
N GLU A 57 17.07 7.29 -17.66
CA GLU A 57 16.46 6.15 -18.37
C GLU A 57 14.95 6.06 -18.13
N ASN A 58 14.52 6.21 -16.87
CA ASN A 58 13.10 6.19 -16.52
C ASN A 58 12.37 7.39 -17.15
N HIS A 59 12.96 8.59 -17.11
CA HIS A 59 12.37 9.78 -17.73
C HIS A 59 12.12 9.59 -19.23
N TYR A 60 13.09 9.08 -19.98
CA TYR A 60 12.93 8.84 -21.42
C TYR A 60 11.98 7.69 -21.73
N LYS A 61 11.98 6.62 -20.91
CA LYS A 61 11.00 5.52 -21.04
C LYS A 61 9.56 6.04 -20.85
N GLU A 62 9.33 6.84 -19.83
CA GLU A 62 8.02 7.41 -19.51
C GLU A 62 7.57 8.42 -20.57
N GLN A 63 8.46 9.29 -21.04
CA GLN A 63 8.19 10.18 -22.18
C GLN A 63 7.80 9.40 -23.44
N LYS A 64 8.54 8.33 -23.77
CA LYS A 64 8.23 7.48 -24.93
C LYS A 64 6.88 6.80 -24.77
N LYS A 65 6.57 6.29 -23.57
CA LYS A 65 5.27 5.69 -23.25
C LYS A 65 4.13 6.70 -23.39
N ASN A 66 4.25 7.88 -22.80
CA ASN A 66 3.26 8.95 -22.90
C ASN A 66 3.01 9.39 -24.34
N PHE A 67 4.08 9.47 -25.15
CA PHE A 67 3.96 9.77 -26.58
C PHE A 67 3.19 8.68 -27.34
N GLN A 68 3.52 7.41 -27.05
CA GLN A 68 2.87 6.25 -27.67
C GLN A 68 1.38 6.17 -27.30
N GLU A 69 1.04 6.31 -26.02
CA GLU A 69 -0.35 6.30 -25.55
C GLU A 69 -1.16 7.45 -26.15
N ARG A 70 -0.57 8.64 -26.27
CA ARG A 70 -1.23 9.80 -26.91
C ARG A 70 -1.53 9.52 -28.37
N ARG A 71 -0.59 8.90 -29.08
CA ARG A 71 -0.76 8.51 -30.48
C ARG A 71 -1.85 7.44 -30.61
N GLU A 72 -1.88 6.45 -29.73
CA GLU A 72 -2.90 5.40 -29.71
C GLU A 72 -4.30 5.96 -29.44
N ARG A 73 -4.45 6.88 -28.47
CA ARG A 73 -5.72 7.56 -28.19
C ARG A 73 -6.23 8.36 -29.39
N ARG A 74 -5.34 9.09 -30.07
CA ARG A 74 -5.68 9.82 -31.30
C ARG A 74 -6.11 8.87 -32.42
N ASN A 75 -5.32 7.84 -32.70
CA ASN A 75 -5.63 6.86 -33.74
C ASN A 75 -6.97 6.15 -33.48
N LEU A 76 -7.29 5.85 -32.22
CA LEU A 76 -8.56 5.22 -31.85
C LEU A 76 -9.75 6.16 -32.11
N LEU A 77 -9.60 7.46 -31.82
CA LEU A 77 -10.64 8.44 -32.13
C LEU A 77 -10.83 8.60 -33.63
N GLU A 78 -9.75 8.74 -34.39
CA GLU A 78 -9.79 8.87 -35.84
C GLU A 78 -10.49 7.66 -36.50
N LYS A 79 -10.22 6.44 -36.04
CA LYS A 79 -10.94 5.24 -36.50
C LYS A 79 -12.43 5.30 -36.19
N LYS A 80 -12.80 5.63 -34.95
CA LYS A 80 -14.21 5.72 -34.54
C LYS A 80 -14.99 6.79 -35.32
N LEU A 81 -14.33 7.89 -35.66
CA LEU A 81 -14.90 8.98 -36.45
C LEU A 81 -15.02 8.62 -37.93
N ALA A 82 -14.19 7.72 -38.45
CA ALA A 82 -14.30 7.18 -39.80
C ALA A 82 -15.38 6.08 -39.91
N ASP A 83 -15.56 5.29 -38.85
CA ASP A 83 -16.59 4.22 -38.79
C ASP A 83 -18.00 4.77 -38.58
N ALA A 84 -18.12 5.94 -37.94
CA ALA A 84 -19.36 6.69 -37.84
C ALA A 84 -19.44 7.67 -39.01
N ASP A 85 -20.53 7.68 -39.76
CA ASP A 85 -20.74 8.55 -40.93
C ASP A 85 -20.98 10.02 -40.50
N VAL A 86 -20.01 10.60 -39.79
CA VAL A 86 -20.07 11.93 -39.18
C VAL A 86 -19.54 12.97 -40.17
N SER A 87 -20.11 14.17 -40.16
CA SER A 87 -19.68 15.27 -41.02
C SER A 87 -18.19 15.63 -40.80
N GLU A 88 -17.50 16.09 -41.85
CA GLU A 88 -16.10 16.52 -41.75
C GLU A 88 -15.89 17.66 -40.73
N GLU A 89 -16.90 18.51 -40.56
CA GLU A 89 -16.88 19.60 -39.58
C GLU A 89 -16.90 19.06 -38.15
N ASP A 90 -17.78 18.08 -37.87
CA ASP A 90 -17.85 17.41 -36.57
C ASP A 90 -16.58 16.63 -36.27
N GLN A 91 -16.03 15.92 -37.26
CA GLN A 91 -14.74 15.22 -37.10
C GLN A 91 -13.63 16.20 -36.70
N SER A 92 -13.54 17.36 -37.36
CA SER A 92 -12.58 18.42 -37.03
C SER A 92 -12.75 18.96 -35.61
N ASN A 93 -14.01 19.19 -35.20
CA ASN A 93 -14.34 19.68 -33.86
C ASN A 93 -13.97 18.67 -32.76
N GLN A 94 -14.23 17.39 -32.98
CA GLN A 94 -13.88 16.30 -32.05
C GLN A 94 -12.35 16.15 -31.89
N LEU A 95 -11.59 16.26 -32.98
CA LEU A 95 -10.12 16.23 -32.94
C LEU A 95 -9.53 17.44 -32.21
N LYS A 96 -10.03 18.66 -32.49
CA LYS A 96 -9.61 19.88 -31.76
C LYS A 96 -9.92 19.77 -30.26
N PHE A 97 -11.06 19.20 -29.91
CA PHE A 97 -11.43 18.97 -28.52
C PHE A 97 -10.48 17.96 -27.83
N LEU A 98 -10.11 16.87 -28.51
CA LEU A 98 -9.10 15.93 -28.02
C LEU A 98 -7.75 16.63 -27.78
N GLU A 99 -7.29 17.46 -28.72
CA GLU A 99 -6.03 18.21 -28.56
C GLU A 99 -6.07 19.18 -27.37
N LYS A 100 -7.21 19.85 -27.15
CA LYS A 100 -7.42 20.72 -25.98
C LYS A 100 -7.36 19.91 -24.68
N LYS A 101 -8.02 18.75 -24.62
CA LYS A 101 -7.96 17.84 -23.46
C LYS A 101 -6.55 17.31 -23.20
N GLU A 102 -5.82 16.87 -24.23
CA GLU A 102 -4.43 16.43 -24.12
C GLU A 102 -3.52 17.56 -23.63
N THR A 103 -3.76 18.80 -24.06
CA THR A 103 -3.01 19.97 -23.59
C THR A 103 -3.26 20.24 -22.11
N VAL A 104 -4.51 20.18 -21.66
CA VAL A 104 -4.89 20.31 -20.24
C VAL A 104 -4.27 19.18 -19.42
N TYR A 105 -4.34 17.94 -19.90
CA TYR A 105 -3.73 16.77 -19.28
C TYR A 105 -2.21 16.94 -19.11
N MET A 106 -1.49 17.38 -20.15
CA MET A 106 -0.06 17.67 -20.08
C MET A 106 0.27 18.82 -19.12
N ARG A 107 -0.63 19.80 -18.92
CA ARG A 107 -0.44 20.86 -17.91
C ARG A 107 -0.64 20.30 -16.50
N LEU A 108 -1.66 19.48 -16.28
CA LEU A 108 -1.92 18.78 -15.02
C LEU A 108 -0.78 17.82 -14.63
N GLN A 109 -0.12 17.21 -15.61
CA GLN A 109 1.07 16.37 -15.40
C GLN A 109 2.32 17.18 -15.01
N ARG A 110 2.41 18.45 -15.43
CA ARG A 110 3.54 19.32 -15.08
C ARG A 110 3.41 19.92 -13.67
N HIS A 111 2.20 19.95 -13.10
CA HIS A 111 2.00 20.39 -11.73
C HIS A 111 2.47 19.29 -10.78
N LYS A 112 3.62 19.55 -10.13
CA LYS A 112 4.13 18.69 -9.06
C LYS A 112 3.31 18.96 -7.82
N MET A 113 2.46 18.01 -7.44
CA MET A 113 1.76 18.04 -6.16
C MET A 113 2.78 18.12 -5.04
N GLY A 114 2.56 19.03 -4.10
CA GLY A 114 3.34 19.21 -2.88
C GLY A 114 2.46 19.21 -1.64
N ALA A 115 3.09 19.21 -0.47
CA ALA A 115 2.37 19.26 0.81
C ALA A 115 1.52 20.54 0.94
N ASP A 116 1.98 21.64 0.33
CA ASP A 116 1.29 22.94 0.35
C ASP A 116 -0.05 22.96 -0.38
N ASP A 117 -0.32 21.98 -1.24
CA ASP A 117 -1.60 21.83 -1.95
C ASP A 117 -2.72 21.30 -1.03
N PHE A 118 -2.35 20.85 0.17
CA PHE A 118 -3.26 20.28 1.16
C PHE A 118 -3.35 21.17 2.39
N GLU A 119 -4.55 21.29 2.93
CA GLU A 119 -4.82 21.78 4.26
C GLU A 119 -4.78 20.58 5.23
N LEU A 120 -3.82 20.58 6.16
CA LEU A 120 -3.71 19.54 7.17
C LEU A 120 -4.71 19.82 8.28
N LEU A 121 -5.56 18.84 8.57
CA LEU A 121 -6.58 18.90 9.60
C LEU A 121 -6.12 18.01 10.77
N THR A 122 -6.98 17.12 11.23
CA THR A 122 -6.80 16.32 12.45
C THR A 122 -5.81 15.17 12.27
N VAL A 123 -4.98 14.92 13.29
CA VAL A 123 -4.16 13.70 13.39
C VAL A 123 -5.06 12.52 13.75
N ILE A 124 -5.03 11.47 12.94
CA ILE A 124 -5.83 10.25 13.13
C ILE A 124 -4.98 9.00 13.41
N GLY A 125 -3.64 9.12 13.31
CA GLY A 125 -2.75 8.03 13.66
C GLY A 125 -1.31 8.49 13.87
N LYS A 126 -0.59 7.84 14.78
CA LYS A 126 0.85 8.02 15.00
C LYS A 126 1.54 6.68 14.84
N GLY A 127 2.59 6.65 14.03
CA GLY A 127 3.38 5.44 13.76
C GLY A 127 4.86 5.65 14.07
N ALA A 128 5.65 4.58 13.92
CA ALA A 128 7.09 4.61 14.24
C ALA A 128 7.90 5.64 13.43
N PHE A 129 7.44 5.98 12.23
CA PHE A 129 8.15 6.84 11.27
C PHE A 129 7.49 8.20 11.03
N GLY A 130 6.33 8.45 11.64
CA GLY A 130 5.56 9.66 11.38
C GLY A 130 4.10 9.56 11.80
N GLU A 131 3.24 10.27 11.09
CA GLU A 131 1.84 10.46 11.48
C GLU A 131 0.92 10.37 10.26
N VAL A 132 -0.35 10.07 10.52
CA VAL A 132 -1.44 10.09 9.53
C VAL A 132 -2.40 11.20 9.94
N ARG A 133 -2.72 12.09 9.00
CA ARG A 133 -3.68 13.18 9.21
C ARG A 133 -4.80 13.12 8.19
N VAL A 134 -5.99 13.53 8.60
CA VAL A 134 -7.02 13.98 7.65
C VAL A 134 -6.51 15.26 7.01
N CYS A 135 -6.65 15.37 5.70
CA CYS A 135 -6.32 16.59 4.97
C CYS A 135 -7.36 16.88 3.90
N ARG A 136 -7.44 18.14 3.51
CA ARG A 136 -8.30 18.62 2.44
C ARG A 136 -7.46 19.17 1.30
N GLU A 137 -7.67 18.69 0.08
CA GLU A 137 -7.03 19.28 -1.11
C GLU A 137 -7.62 20.67 -1.36
N LYS A 138 -6.78 21.71 -1.39
CA LYS A 138 -7.23 23.12 -1.44
C LYS A 138 -7.96 23.49 -2.73
N THR A 139 -7.63 22.84 -3.83
CA THR A 139 -8.18 23.13 -5.15
C THR A 139 -9.56 22.52 -5.35
N THR A 140 -9.80 21.34 -4.79
CA THR A 140 -11.00 20.52 -5.04
C THR A 140 -11.93 20.45 -3.83
N GLY A 141 -11.41 20.70 -2.63
CA GLY A 141 -12.13 20.51 -1.37
C GLY A 141 -12.24 19.05 -0.92
N HIS A 142 -11.68 18.09 -1.68
CA HIS A 142 -11.78 16.68 -1.35
C HIS A 142 -10.94 16.30 -0.13
N VAL A 143 -11.49 15.39 0.66
CA VAL A 143 -10.91 14.91 1.92
C VAL A 143 -10.12 13.63 1.68
N PHE A 144 -8.92 13.55 2.27
CA PHE A 144 -8.01 12.43 2.15
C PHE A 144 -7.36 12.11 3.50
N ALA A 145 -6.76 10.93 3.60
CA ALA A 145 -5.81 10.60 4.65
C ALA A 145 -4.38 10.77 4.11
N MET A 146 -3.59 11.65 4.72
CA MET A 146 -2.18 11.86 4.40
C MET A 146 -1.30 11.17 5.42
N LYS A 147 -0.54 10.15 4.99
CA LYS A 147 0.54 9.53 5.79
C LYS A 147 1.85 10.26 5.49
N LYS A 148 2.41 10.90 6.52
CA LYS A 148 3.66 11.68 6.46
C LYS A 148 4.77 10.91 7.17
N LEU A 149 5.83 10.55 6.46
CA LEU A 149 6.91 9.68 6.93
C LEU A 149 8.27 10.39 6.89
N LYS A 150 9.02 10.39 7.99
CA LYS A 150 10.29 11.12 8.12
C LYS A 150 11.48 10.36 7.50
N LYS A 151 12.12 10.94 6.47
CA LYS A 151 13.24 10.33 5.73
C LYS A 151 14.40 9.91 6.63
N SER A 152 14.80 10.78 7.56
CA SER A 152 15.91 10.50 8.47
C SER A 152 15.65 9.30 9.37
N GLU A 153 14.40 9.09 9.79
CA GLU A 153 14.04 8.00 10.69
C GLU A 153 14.08 6.64 9.99
N MET A 154 13.57 6.59 8.76
CA MET A 154 13.62 5.39 7.93
C MET A 154 15.05 4.97 7.59
N LEU A 155 15.91 5.94 7.25
CA LEU A 155 17.32 5.69 6.97
C LEU A 155 18.05 5.16 8.21
N ARG A 156 17.80 5.77 9.37
CA ARG A 156 18.41 5.35 10.64
C ARG A 156 18.05 3.91 11.02
N ARG A 157 16.83 3.48 10.70
CA ARG A 157 16.30 2.15 11.03
C ARG A 157 16.44 1.12 9.90
N GLY A 158 17.02 1.49 8.76
CA GLY A 158 17.19 0.59 7.61
C GLY A 158 15.88 0.17 6.92
N GLN A 159 14.77 0.91 7.11
CA GLN A 159 13.44 0.50 6.62
C GLN A 159 13.02 1.18 5.31
N VAL A 160 13.97 1.48 4.42
CA VAL A 160 13.65 2.14 3.14
C VAL A 160 12.86 1.22 2.21
N GLU A 161 13.23 -0.06 2.15
CA GLU A 161 12.58 -1.03 1.26
C GLU A 161 11.13 -1.32 1.67
N HIS A 162 10.84 -1.31 2.98
CA HIS A 162 9.49 -1.41 3.55
C HIS A 162 8.54 -0.33 3.01
N VAL A 163 8.98 0.93 3.00
CA VAL A 163 8.15 2.05 2.53
C VAL A 163 7.99 2.05 1.00
N LYS A 164 8.99 1.54 0.26
CA LYS A 164 8.84 1.32 -1.18
C LYS A 164 7.84 0.20 -1.47
N ALA A 165 7.89 -0.89 -0.71
CA ALA A 165 6.98 -2.03 -0.84
C ALA A 165 5.53 -1.61 -0.57
N GLU A 166 5.27 -0.87 0.52
CA GLU A 166 3.95 -0.32 0.84
C GLU A 166 3.38 0.48 -0.33
N ARG A 167 4.16 1.45 -0.83
CA ARG A 167 3.75 2.28 -1.95
C ARG A 167 3.52 1.47 -3.23
N ASN A 168 4.39 0.50 -3.54
CA ASN A 168 4.24 -0.33 -4.74
C ASN A 168 2.94 -1.15 -4.69
N LEU A 169 2.69 -1.83 -3.58
CA LEU A 169 1.48 -2.63 -3.39
C LEU A 169 0.24 -1.75 -3.57
N LEU A 170 0.19 -0.62 -2.88
CA LEU A 170 -0.92 0.33 -2.97
C LEU A 170 -1.12 0.93 -4.37
N ALA A 171 -0.05 1.03 -5.16
CA ALA A 171 -0.11 1.55 -6.53
C ALA A 171 -0.47 0.47 -7.57
N GLU A 172 -0.18 -0.81 -7.28
CA GLU A 172 -0.37 -1.94 -8.17
C GLU A 172 -1.71 -2.68 -7.94
N VAL A 173 -2.13 -2.77 -6.67
CA VAL A 173 -3.32 -3.54 -6.28
C VAL A 173 -4.55 -2.62 -6.23
N ASP A 174 -5.41 -2.75 -7.25
CA ASP A 174 -6.70 -2.06 -7.34
C ASP A 174 -7.82 -3.02 -6.89
N SER A 175 -8.13 -3.02 -5.59
CA SER A 175 -9.12 -3.89 -4.96
C SER A 175 -9.95 -3.12 -3.95
N SER A 176 -11.26 -3.38 -3.90
CA SER A 176 -12.16 -2.75 -2.91
C SER A 176 -11.82 -3.12 -1.47
N CYS A 177 -11.09 -4.22 -1.27
CA CYS A 177 -10.69 -4.73 0.04
C CYS A 177 -9.45 -4.05 0.61
N ILE A 178 -8.80 -3.14 -0.13
CA ILE A 178 -7.53 -2.50 0.23
C ILE A 178 -7.69 -0.99 0.15
N VAL A 179 -7.06 -0.27 1.07
CA VAL A 179 -7.01 1.20 1.05
C VAL A 179 -6.43 1.70 -0.26
N LYS A 180 -7.14 2.61 -0.90
CA LYS A 180 -6.78 3.21 -2.18
C LYS A 180 -5.73 4.30 -2.03
N LEU A 181 -4.66 4.22 -2.82
CA LEU A 181 -3.67 5.29 -2.97
C LEU A 181 -3.96 6.18 -4.18
N TYR A 182 -4.12 7.48 -3.93
CA TYR A 182 -4.33 8.50 -4.96
C TYR A 182 -3.01 8.99 -5.54
N CYS A 183 -2.07 9.35 -4.66
CA CYS A 183 -0.74 9.79 -5.08
C CYS A 183 0.27 9.65 -3.94
N SER A 184 1.55 9.69 -4.29
CA SER A 184 2.65 9.83 -3.36
C SER A 184 3.61 10.89 -3.86
N PHE A 185 4.20 11.66 -2.94
CA PHE A 185 5.19 12.68 -3.24
C PHE A 185 6.20 12.80 -2.10
N GLN A 186 7.20 13.65 -2.26
CA GLN A 186 8.26 13.82 -1.28
C GLN A 186 8.77 15.27 -1.30
N ASP A 187 9.23 15.73 -0.14
CA ASP A 187 9.99 16.97 0.00
C ASP A 187 11.40 16.66 0.53
N GLU A 188 12.12 17.65 1.07
CA GLU A 188 13.48 17.47 1.60
C GLU A 188 13.55 16.57 2.86
N GLU A 189 12.47 16.50 3.63
CA GLU A 189 12.45 15.86 4.96
C GLU A 189 11.53 14.64 5.03
N TYR A 190 10.46 14.62 4.25
CA TYR A 190 9.36 13.68 4.37
C TYR A 190 8.98 13.02 3.04
N LEU A 191 8.38 11.85 3.19
CA LEU A 191 7.60 11.15 2.16
C LEU A 191 6.12 11.25 2.52
N TYR A 192 5.27 11.33 1.50
CA TYR A 192 3.84 11.50 1.64
C TYR A 192 3.08 10.46 0.81
N LEU A 193 2.07 9.85 1.42
CA LEU A 193 1.07 9.01 0.76
C LEU A 193 -0.30 9.65 0.95
N ILE A 194 -1.01 9.92 -0.14
CA ILE A 194 -2.38 10.43 -0.15
C ILE A 194 -3.32 9.26 -0.43
N MET A 195 -4.10 8.90 0.58
CA MET A 195 -4.95 7.72 0.61
C MET A 195 -6.41 8.13 0.77
N GLU A 196 -7.34 7.22 0.45
CA GLU A 196 -8.74 7.44 0.82
C GLU A 196 -8.88 7.57 2.33
N TYR A 197 -9.74 8.51 2.74
CA TYR A 197 -10.11 8.65 4.13
C TYR A 197 -11.26 7.69 4.48
N LEU A 198 -11.09 6.92 5.56
CA LEU A 198 -12.05 5.92 6.02
C LEU A 198 -12.60 6.35 7.39
N PRO A 199 -13.75 7.03 7.45
CA PRO A 199 -14.24 7.66 8.68
C PRO A 199 -14.78 6.68 9.71
N GLY A 200 -14.91 5.39 9.38
CA GLY A 200 -15.35 4.35 10.31
C GLY A 200 -14.29 3.94 11.34
N GLY A 201 -13.07 4.47 11.23
CA GLY A 201 -11.97 4.14 12.13
C GLY A 201 -11.39 2.75 11.87
N ASP A 202 -10.80 2.13 12.90
CA ASP A 202 -10.20 0.80 12.84
C ASP A 202 -11.00 -0.23 13.66
N MET A 203 -10.82 -1.52 13.30
CA MET A 203 -11.46 -2.64 13.98
C MET A 203 -11.06 -2.74 15.45
N MET A 204 -9.85 -2.30 15.82
CA MET A 204 -9.41 -2.24 17.21
C MET A 204 -10.32 -1.33 18.03
N THR A 205 -10.62 -0.13 17.54
CA THR A 205 -11.50 0.84 18.18
C THR A 205 -12.93 0.31 18.28
N LEU A 206 -13.41 -0.43 17.26
CA LEU A 206 -14.71 -1.10 17.32
C LEU A 206 -14.74 -2.15 18.45
N LEU A 207 -13.71 -3.00 18.54
CA LEU A 207 -13.60 -4.02 19.60
C LEU A 207 -13.49 -3.41 20.99
N MET A 208 -12.78 -2.28 21.12
CA MET A 208 -12.72 -1.53 22.39
C MET A 208 -14.06 -0.91 22.81
N ARG A 209 -15.00 -0.70 21.87
CA ARG A 209 -16.34 -0.13 22.15
C ARG A 209 -17.37 -1.22 22.43
N LYS A 210 -17.33 -2.33 21.70
CA LYS A 210 -18.33 -3.41 21.81
C LYS A 210 -17.92 -4.53 22.76
N ASP A 211 -16.67 -4.55 23.23
CA ASP A 211 -16.03 -5.63 24.01
C ASP A 211 -15.89 -6.94 23.23
N THR A 212 -16.97 -7.42 22.63
CA THR A 212 -17.04 -8.60 21.77
C THR A 212 -18.01 -8.36 20.61
N LEU A 213 -17.86 -9.16 19.56
CA LEU A 213 -18.79 -9.24 18.44
C LEU A 213 -19.59 -10.54 18.53
N THR A 214 -20.83 -10.51 18.08
CA THR A 214 -21.61 -11.73 17.85
C THR A 214 -20.96 -12.58 16.76
N GLU A 215 -21.25 -13.89 16.73
CA GLU A 215 -20.72 -14.74 15.66
C GLU A 215 -21.13 -14.29 14.26
N ASP A 216 -22.32 -13.70 14.11
CA ASP A 216 -22.79 -13.21 12.81
C ASP A 216 -22.00 -11.95 12.36
N GLU A 217 -21.77 -11.01 13.28
CA GLU A 217 -20.93 -9.84 13.02
C GLU A 217 -19.48 -10.23 12.73
N ALA A 218 -18.91 -11.13 13.55
CA ALA A 218 -17.56 -11.64 13.35
C ALA A 218 -17.46 -12.39 12.02
N ARG A 219 -18.46 -13.19 11.63
CA ARG A 219 -18.47 -13.91 10.34
C ARG A 219 -18.37 -12.97 9.16
N PHE A 220 -19.08 -11.85 9.20
CA PHE A 220 -18.99 -10.81 8.18
C PHE A 220 -17.57 -10.25 8.07
N TYR A 221 -16.99 -9.77 9.18
CA TYR A 221 -15.68 -9.13 9.15
C TYR A 221 -14.52 -10.09 8.90
N VAL A 222 -14.60 -11.32 9.41
CA VAL A 222 -13.63 -12.37 9.10
C VAL A 222 -13.70 -12.72 7.62
N ALA A 223 -14.89 -12.79 7.01
CA ALA A 223 -15.03 -13.03 5.58
C ALA A 223 -14.44 -11.89 4.72
N GLU A 224 -14.70 -10.62 5.06
CA GLU A 224 -14.06 -9.49 4.36
C GLU A 224 -12.54 -9.50 4.53
N THR A 225 -12.04 -9.84 5.73
CA THR A 225 -10.60 -9.99 5.99
C THR A 225 -9.99 -11.11 5.13
N VAL A 226 -10.68 -12.25 4.97
CA VAL A 226 -10.26 -13.33 4.06
C VAL A 226 -10.12 -12.83 2.62
N LEU A 227 -11.07 -12.02 2.12
CA LEU A 227 -10.97 -11.44 0.78
C LEU A 227 -9.82 -10.45 0.66
N ALA A 228 -9.59 -9.63 1.69
CA ALA A 228 -8.48 -8.67 1.70
C ALA A 228 -7.11 -9.39 1.67
N ILE A 229 -6.91 -10.40 2.52
CA ILE A 229 -5.68 -11.21 2.54
C ILE A 229 -5.51 -11.97 1.22
N GLU A 230 -6.56 -12.58 0.69
CA GLU A 230 -6.51 -13.27 -0.61
C GLU A 230 -6.13 -12.30 -1.74
N SER A 231 -6.61 -11.06 -1.71
CA SER A 231 -6.33 -10.04 -2.72
C SER A 231 -4.84 -9.69 -2.77
N ILE A 232 -4.18 -9.50 -1.63
CA ILE A 232 -2.73 -9.25 -1.61
C ILE A 232 -1.92 -10.50 -1.95
N HIS A 233 -2.38 -11.68 -1.51
CA HIS A 233 -1.67 -12.94 -1.78
C HIS A 233 -1.67 -13.27 -3.28
N LYS A 234 -2.78 -13.00 -3.99
CA LYS A 234 -2.87 -13.13 -5.46
C LYS A 234 -1.87 -12.27 -6.22
N HIS A 235 -1.38 -11.19 -5.62
CA HIS A 235 -0.34 -10.31 -6.16
C HIS A 235 1.05 -10.62 -5.61
N ASN A 236 1.24 -11.81 -5.02
CA ASN A 236 2.51 -12.28 -4.48
C ASN A 236 3.09 -11.43 -3.34
N TYR A 237 2.22 -10.82 -2.54
CA TYR A 237 2.62 -10.11 -1.31
C TYR A 237 2.20 -10.90 -0.07
N ILE A 238 3.04 -10.90 0.96
CA ILE A 238 2.69 -11.32 2.33
C ILE A 238 2.56 -10.06 3.18
N HIS A 239 1.51 -9.94 4.00
CA HIS A 239 1.29 -8.75 4.83
C HIS A 239 2.23 -8.70 6.03
N ARG A 240 2.33 -9.81 6.78
CA ARG A 240 3.16 -10.00 8.00
C ARG A 240 2.75 -9.20 9.24
N ASP A 241 1.84 -8.25 9.11
CA ASP A 241 1.33 -7.43 10.24
C ASP A 241 -0.19 -7.30 10.23
N ILE A 242 -0.91 -8.40 10.00
CA ILE A 242 -2.36 -8.41 10.07
C ILE A 242 -2.78 -8.29 11.55
N LYS A 243 -3.50 -7.23 11.87
CA LYS A 243 -3.98 -6.89 13.22
C LYS A 243 -5.21 -5.98 13.13
N PRO A 244 -6.04 -5.87 14.17
CA PRO A 244 -7.26 -5.07 14.10
C PRO A 244 -7.03 -3.58 13.81
N ASP A 245 -5.89 -3.01 14.20
CA ASP A 245 -5.54 -1.60 13.91
C ASP A 245 -5.36 -1.33 12.41
N ASN A 246 -5.01 -2.37 11.64
CA ASN A 246 -4.77 -2.27 10.20
C ASN A 246 -6.03 -2.59 9.38
N LEU A 247 -7.13 -2.99 10.03
CA LEU A 247 -8.43 -3.27 9.41
C LEU A 247 -9.32 -2.05 9.57
N LEU A 248 -9.38 -1.20 8.55
CA LEU A 248 -10.11 0.07 8.59
C LEU A 248 -11.53 -0.09 8.08
N LEU A 249 -12.46 0.71 8.59
CA LEU A 249 -13.87 0.70 8.20
C LEU A 249 -14.23 1.96 7.41
N ASP A 250 -14.91 1.78 6.27
CA ASP A 250 -15.48 2.90 5.54
C ASP A 250 -16.76 3.44 6.22
N ARG A 251 -17.34 4.49 5.64
CA ARG A 251 -18.57 5.12 6.17
C ARG A 251 -19.80 4.20 6.20
N TYR A 252 -19.76 3.09 5.46
CA TYR A 252 -20.84 2.10 5.39
C TYR A 252 -20.53 0.87 6.24
N GLY A 253 -19.36 0.83 6.89
CA GLY A 253 -18.96 -0.25 7.77
C GLY A 253 -18.22 -1.40 7.08
N HIS A 254 -17.85 -1.26 5.80
CA HIS A 254 -17.07 -2.27 5.09
C HIS A 254 -15.57 -2.14 5.38
N LEU A 255 -14.90 -3.29 5.47
CA LEU A 255 -13.49 -3.39 5.83
C LEU A 255 -12.57 -3.19 4.63
N ARG A 256 -11.52 -2.38 4.86
CA ARG A 256 -10.36 -2.22 3.97
C ARG A 256 -9.07 -2.44 4.73
N LEU A 257 -8.20 -3.25 4.15
CA LEU A 257 -6.86 -3.51 4.70
C LEU A 257 -5.92 -2.34 4.42
N SER A 258 -5.16 -1.95 5.43
CA SER A 258 -4.22 -0.84 5.42
C SER A 258 -2.85 -1.23 6.00
N ASP A 259 -1.90 -0.29 5.94
CA ASP A 259 -0.55 -0.38 6.51
C ASP A 259 0.31 -1.57 6.02
N PHE A 260 0.70 -1.48 4.75
CA PHE A 260 1.55 -2.46 4.08
C PHE A 260 3.06 -2.24 4.35
N GLY A 261 3.41 -1.49 5.39
CA GLY A 261 4.80 -1.15 5.72
C GLY A 261 5.68 -2.38 6.00
N LEU A 262 5.08 -3.49 6.42
CA LEU A 262 5.77 -4.75 6.60
C LEU A 262 5.53 -5.74 5.45
N CYS A 263 4.96 -5.33 4.32
CA CYS A 263 4.78 -6.26 3.20
C CYS A 263 6.10 -6.68 2.54
N LYS A 264 6.15 -7.91 2.05
CA LYS A 264 7.29 -8.43 1.26
C LYS A 264 6.79 -9.12 -0.01
N PRO A 265 7.31 -8.76 -1.21
CA PRO A 265 7.03 -9.53 -2.42
C PRO A 265 7.71 -10.90 -2.35
N LEU A 266 7.08 -11.93 -2.91
CA LEU A 266 7.57 -13.32 -2.88
C LEU A 266 8.78 -13.62 -3.81
N ASP A 267 9.48 -12.61 -4.33
CA ASP A 267 10.55 -12.87 -5.30
C ASP A 267 11.66 -13.76 -4.73
N CYS A 268 11.89 -14.84 -5.46
CA CYS A 268 12.74 -15.99 -5.14
C CYS A 268 14.16 -15.59 -4.74
N SER A 269 14.64 -16.15 -3.60
CA SER A 269 16.04 -16.32 -3.12
C SER A 269 16.48 -15.68 -1.78
N THR A 270 15.61 -15.02 -1.01
CA THR A 270 16.01 -14.55 0.34
C THR A 270 14.83 -14.53 1.33
N LEU A 271 14.49 -15.70 1.88
CA LEU A 271 13.69 -15.82 3.12
C LEU A 271 14.58 -15.93 4.38
N GLN A 272 15.85 -15.51 4.29
CA GLN A 272 16.72 -15.26 5.43
C GLN A 272 16.90 -13.75 5.59
N GLU A 273 16.83 -13.28 6.84
CA GLU A 273 17.09 -11.91 7.35
C GLU A 273 15.87 -10.96 7.35
N ASP A 274 15.34 -10.60 8.54
CA ASP A 274 15.85 -9.55 9.44
C ASP A 274 14.91 -9.35 10.65
N PHE A 275 15.28 -9.89 11.82
CA PHE A 275 14.81 -9.41 13.12
C PHE A 275 15.96 -9.57 14.10
N SER A 276 16.82 -8.57 14.20
CA SER A 276 17.90 -8.53 15.20
C SER A 276 17.32 -8.19 16.57
N VAL A 277 16.65 -9.17 17.19
CA VAL A 277 16.47 -9.21 18.64
C VAL A 277 17.64 -10.04 19.17
N GLY A 278 18.46 -9.42 20.01
CA GLY A 278 19.73 -9.95 20.51
C GLY A 278 19.62 -11.39 21.00
N ASP A 279 20.56 -12.20 20.54
CA ASP A 279 20.71 -13.59 20.93
C ASP A 279 21.15 -13.66 22.39
N SER A 280 20.22 -14.02 23.27
CA SER A 280 20.48 -14.41 24.66
C SER A 280 19.39 -15.39 25.11
N PHE A 281 19.21 -16.47 24.34
CA PHE A 281 18.48 -17.66 24.79
C PHE A 281 19.47 -18.74 25.24
N GLY A 282 20.31 -18.40 26.21
CA GLY A 282 21.08 -19.36 27.00
C GLY A 282 20.32 -19.71 28.27
N GLY A 283 19.58 -20.82 28.25
CA GLY A 283 18.80 -21.29 29.39
C GLY A 283 19.68 -21.74 30.56
N THR A 284 19.56 -21.08 31.70
CA THR A 284 19.80 -21.71 33.01
C THR A 284 18.44 -22.14 33.56
N SER A 285 18.22 -23.45 33.62
CA SER A 285 17.05 -24.05 34.26
C SER A 285 17.10 -23.78 35.76
N ARG A 286 16.49 -22.68 36.22
CA ARG A 286 16.04 -22.54 37.61
C ARG A 286 14.55 -22.84 37.64
N ARG A 287 14.20 -23.98 38.26
CA ARG A 287 12.84 -24.26 38.71
C ARG A 287 12.48 -23.18 39.74
N ASP A 288 11.76 -22.16 39.31
CA ASP A 288 11.03 -21.28 40.22
C ASP A 288 9.63 -21.89 40.42
N GLU A 289 9.49 -22.66 41.49
CA GLU A 289 8.21 -22.81 42.17
C GLU A 289 7.84 -21.45 42.77
N ARG A 290 7.12 -20.62 42.00
CA ARG A 290 6.46 -19.42 42.52
C ARG A 290 5.03 -19.38 42.02
N SER A 291 4.12 -19.63 42.97
CA SER A 291 2.71 -19.25 43.03
C SER A 291 2.01 -19.04 41.68
N ALA A 292 1.18 -19.99 41.29
CA ALA A 292 0.21 -19.79 40.22
C ALA A 292 -0.58 -18.51 40.52
N ALA A 293 -0.37 -17.47 39.72
CA ALA A 293 -1.20 -16.28 39.75
C ALA A 293 -2.67 -16.74 39.62
N PRO A 294 -3.61 -16.16 40.38
CA PRO A 294 -5.00 -16.54 40.29
C PRO A 294 -5.44 -16.48 38.83
N LYS A 295 -6.11 -17.53 38.35
CA LYS A 295 -6.66 -17.59 37.00
C LYS A 295 -7.66 -16.45 36.88
N ARG A 296 -7.28 -15.39 36.16
CA ARG A 296 -8.14 -14.24 35.90
C ARG A 296 -9.38 -14.67 35.12
N THR A 297 -10.54 -14.14 35.49
CA THR A 297 -11.78 -14.38 34.74
C THR A 297 -11.69 -13.78 33.33
N GLN A 298 -12.59 -14.17 32.41
CA GLN A 298 -12.65 -13.58 31.07
C GLN A 298 -12.77 -12.05 31.13
N GLN A 299 -13.66 -11.55 32.01
CA GLN A 299 -13.93 -10.12 32.18
C GLN A 299 -12.72 -9.36 32.73
N GLU A 300 -11.97 -9.96 33.67
CA GLU A 300 -10.73 -9.37 34.18
C GLU A 300 -9.63 -9.30 33.11
N GLN A 301 -9.51 -10.33 32.27
CA GLN A 301 -8.56 -10.32 31.15
C GLN A 301 -8.90 -9.26 30.11
N LEU A 302 -10.18 -9.13 29.74
CA LEU A 302 -10.67 -8.09 28.85
C LEU A 302 -10.36 -6.68 29.37
N GLN A 303 -10.73 -6.37 30.61
CA GLN A 303 -10.48 -5.05 31.21
C GLN A 303 -8.98 -4.73 31.25
N HIS A 304 -8.16 -5.73 31.58
CA HIS A 304 -6.71 -5.56 31.63
C HIS A 304 -6.10 -5.35 30.25
N TRP A 305 -6.57 -6.11 29.25
CA TRP A 305 -6.18 -5.95 27.86
C TRP A 305 -6.53 -4.56 27.35
N GLN A 306 -7.76 -4.08 27.54
CA GLN A 306 -8.18 -2.74 27.12
C GLN A 306 -7.31 -1.63 27.73
N LYS A 307 -7.01 -1.73 29.04
CA LYS A 307 -6.16 -0.76 29.74
C LYS A 307 -4.73 -0.76 29.19
N ASN A 308 -4.13 -1.95 29.04
CA ASN A 308 -2.76 -2.08 28.56
C ASN A 308 -2.62 -1.75 27.08
N ARG A 309 -3.65 -2.05 26.28
CA ARG A 309 -3.65 -1.78 24.84
C ARG A 309 -3.63 -0.29 24.57
N ARG A 310 -4.43 0.50 25.29
CA ARG A 310 -4.34 1.98 25.23
C ARG A 310 -2.92 2.46 25.50
N MET A 311 -2.22 1.93 26.51
CA MET A 311 -0.83 2.32 26.77
C MET A 311 0.15 1.86 25.67
N LEU A 312 -0.06 0.67 25.10
CA LEU A 312 0.83 0.07 24.10
C LEU A 312 0.62 0.61 22.68
N ALA A 313 -0.56 1.14 22.35
CA ALA A 313 -0.81 1.85 21.10
C ALA A 313 0.14 3.05 20.91
N TYR A 314 0.65 3.61 22.02
CA TYR A 314 1.62 4.71 22.02
C TYR A 314 3.09 4.26 22.09
N SER A 315 3.36 2.96 22.16
CA SER A 315 4.71 2.39 22.22
C SER A 315 5.24 2.06 20.82
N THR A 316 6.54 2.25 20.60
CA THR A 316 7.21 1.91 19.33
C THR A 316 7.34 0.40 19.07
N VAL A 317 7.11 -0.42 20.10
CA VAL A 317 7.10 -1.89 20.04
C VAL A 317 5.66 -2.30 20.33
N GLY A 318 4.89 -2.51 19.27
CA GLY A 318 3.50 -3.00 19.38
C GLY A 318 3.44 -4.38 20.00
N THR A 319 2.25 -4.83 20.39
CA THR A 319 2.08 -6.14 21.04
C THR A 319 2.19 -7.30 20.03
N PRO A 320 2.93 -8.37 20.34
CA PRO A 320 3.14 -9.51 19.42
C PRO A 320 1.92 -10.44 19.29
N ASP A 321 0.74 -10.04 19.76
CA ASP A 321 -0.43 -10.90 19.97
C ASP A 321 -0.90 -11.67 18.73
N TYR A 322 -0.71 -11.09 17.54
CA TYR A 322 -1.17 -11.63 16.26
C TYR A 322 -0.07 -12.31 15.45
N ILE A 323 1.17 -12.34 15.97
CA ILE A 323 2.33 -12.86 15.24
C ILE A 323 2.31 -14.39 15.23
N ALA A 324 2.55 -14.98 14.05
CA ALA A 324 2.64 -16.42 13.90
C ALA A 324 3.91 -17.01 14.54
N PRO A 325 3.87 -18.24 15.09
CA PRO A 325 5.01 -18.84 15.77
C PRO A 325 6.22 -19.05 14.86
N GLU A 326 6.02 -19.38 13.58
CA GLU A 326 7.10 -19.52 12.60
C GLU A 326 7.84 -18.20 12.29
N VAL A 327 7.15 -17.07 12.40
CA VAL A 327 7.73 -15.73 12.25
C VAL A 327 8.65 -15.43 13.45
N LEU A 328 8.21 -15.74 14.67
CA LEU A 328 9.03 -15.61 15.88
C LEU A 328 10.24 -16.54 15.89
N LEU A 329 10.06 -17.77 15.40
CA LEU A 329 11.12 -18.80 15.37
C LEU A 329 12.09 -18.66 14.20
N LYS A 330 11.86 -17.73 13.27
CA LYS A 330 12.70 -17.48 12.09
C LYS A 330 12.96 -18.75 11.24
N LYS A 331 12.00 -19.68 11.20
CA LYS A 331 12.16 -20.97 10.49
C LYS A 331 11.89 -20.88 8.97
N GLY A 332 11.86 -19.66 8.43
CA GLY A 332 11.21 -19.37 7.16
C GLY A 332 9.69 -19.35 7.34
N TYR A 333 9.02 -18.44 6.63
CA TYR A 333 7.57 -18.29 6.64
C TYR A 333 7.11 -17.84 5.25
N GLY A 334 5.90 -18.25 4.88
CA GLY A 334 5.22 -17.82 3.66
C GLY A 334 3.93 -17.05 3.95
N MET A 335 3.00 -17.09 3.00
CA MET A 335 1.68 -16.45 3.07
C MET A 335 0.80 -16.97 4.21
N GLU A 336 1.06 -18.20 4.67
CA GLU A 336 0.31 -18.86 5.72
C GLU A 336 0.34 -18.13 7.07
N CYS A 337 1.33 -17.26 7.32
CA CYS A 337 1.42 -16.53 8.57
C CYS A 337 0.28 -15.50 8.74
N ASP A 338 -0.23 -14.93 7.64
CA ASP A 338 -1.35 -14.00 7.68
C ASP A 338 -2.65 -14.71 8.11
N TRP A 339 -2.80 -16.01 7.80
CA TRP A 339 -3.94 -16.82 8.24
C TRP A 339 -3.89 -17.15 9.74
N TRP A 340 -2.70 -17.23 10.34
CA TRP A 340 -2.58 -17.31 11.80
C TRP A 340 -3.12 -16.04 12.46
N SER A 341 -2.70 -14.88 11.95
CA SER A 341 -3.16 -13.60 12.45
C SER A 341 -4.69 -13.45 12.33
N LEU A 342 -5.29 -13.91 11.22
CA LEU A 342 -6.74 -14.00 11.07
C LEU A 342 -7.39 -14.82 12.19
N GLY A 343 -6.83 -15.99 12.52
CA GLY A 343 -7.34 -16.83 13.61
C GLY A 343 -7.25 -16.15 14.98
N ALA A 344 -6.19 -15.39 15.24
CA ALA A 344 -6.02 -14.63 16.47
C ALA A 344 -7.03 -13.47 16.57
N ILE A 345 -7.28 -12.77 15.47
CA ILE A 345 -8.28 -11.69 15.38
C ILE A 345 -9.69 -12.25 15.53
N MET A 346 -10.01 -13.38 14.88
CA MET A 346 -11.31 -14.04 15.04
C MET A 346 -11.55 -14.44 16.49
N PHE A 347 -10.53 -14.98 17.18
CA PHE A 347 -10.63 -15.29 18.60
C PHE A 347 -10.91 -14.02 19.42
N GLU A 348 -10.17 -12.94 19.18
CA GLU A 348 -10.37 -11.68 19.88
C GLU A 348 -11.75 -11.07 19.64
N MET A 349 -12.27 -11.10 18.40
CA MET A 349 -13.62 -10.65 18.09
C MET A 349 -14.68 -11.37 18.94
N LEU A 350 -14.53 -12.69 19.13
CA LEU A 350 -15.52 -13.51 19.80
C LEU A 350 -15.33 -13.60 21.33
N VAL A 351 -14.09 -13.48 21.80
CA VAL A 351 -13.71 -13.68 23.22
C VAL A 351 -13.43 -12.35 23.93
N GLY A 352 -13.05 -11.32 23.19
CA GLY A 352 -12.77 -9.95 23.67
C GLY A 352 -11.29 -9.65 23.95
N TYR A 353 -10.41 -10.65 23.88
CA TYR A 353 -8.97 -10.44 24.02
C TYR A 353 -8.19 -11.46 23.18
N PRO A 354 -6.94 -11.17 22.79
CA PRO A 354 -6.14 -12.08 21.97
C PRO A 354 -5.83 -13.42 22.68
N PRO A 355 -5.75 -14.54 21.96
CA PRO A 355 -5.67 -15.89 22.54
C PRO A 355 -4.43 -16.13 23.41
N PHE A 356 -3.34 -15.39 23.16
CA PHE A 356 -2.07 -15.57 23.85
C PHE A 356 -1.68 -14.37 24.71
N TYR A 357 -2.63 -13.47 24.98
CA TYR A 357 -2.38 -12.23 25.69
C TYR A 357 -1.69 -12.45 27.06
N SER A 358 -0.76 -11.55 27.38
CA SER A 358 -0.08 -11.47 28.65
C SER A 358 0.41 -10.05 28.91
N ASP A 359 0.60 -9.73 30.19
CA ASP A 359 1.07 -8.40 30.64
C ASP A 359 2.49 -8.08 30.12
N ASP A 360 3.30 -9.11 29.90
CA ASP A 360 4.66 -9.04 29.39
C ASP A 360 4.74 -9.58 27.94
N PRO A 361 5.21 -8.77 26.97
CA PRO A 361 5.32 -9.19 25.57
C PRO A 361 6.17 -10.45 25.35
N MET A 362 7.23 -10.65 26.15
CA MET A 362 8.06 -11.84 26.04
C MET A 362 7.29 -13.11 26.47
N THR A 363 6.44 -12.97 27.49
CA THR A 363 5.53 -14.04 27.92
C THR A 363 4.47 -14.32 26.86
N THR A 364 3.92 -13.30 26.19
CA THR A 364 3.05 -13.49 25.01
C THR A 364 3.78 -14.29 23.92
N CYS A 365 5.00 -13.93 23.55
CA CYS A 365 5.82 -14.69 22.59
C CYS A 365 6.02 -16.16 23.02
N ARG A 366 6.30 -16.42 24.30
CA ARG A 366 6.44 -17.79 24.83
C ARG A 366 5.14 -18.58 24.72
N LYS A 367 3.99 -17.95 25.00
CA LYS A 367 2.67 -18.57 24.83
C LYS A 367 2.38 -18.89 23.37
N ILE A 368 2.70 -17.99 22.44
CA ILE A 368 2.55 -18.19 20.99
C ILE A 368 3.40 -19.38 20.51
N VAL A 369 4.68 -19.43 20.90
CA VAL A 369 5.56 -20.57 20.52
C VAL A 369 5.03 -21.89 21.07
N ASN A 370 4.44 -21.88 22.27
CA ASN A 370 3.85 -23.05 22.93
C ASN A 370 2.32 -23.10 22.79
N TRP A 371 1.77 -22.59 21.67
CA TRP A 371 0.33 -22.36 21.50
C TRP A 371 -0.54 -23.57 21.84
N ARG A 372 -0.10 -24.80 21.56
CA ARG A 372 -0.84 -26.04 21.88
C ARG A 372 -1.26 -26.15 23.34
N MET A 373 -0.42 -25.64 24.25
CA MET A 373 -0.65 -25.69 25.69
C MET A 373 -1.43 -24.47 26.20
N HIS A 374 -1.48 -23.40 25.41
CA HIS A 374 -1.97 -22.09 25.83
C HIS A 374 -3.24 -21.63 25.12
N LEU A 375 -3.56 -22.17 23.95
CA LEU A 375 -4.83 -21.93 23.28
C LEU A 375 -5.95 -22.56 24.11
N LYS A 376 -6.77 -21.72 24.72
CA LYS A 376 -7.89 -22.13 25.57
C LYS A 376 -9.10 -21.27 25.26
N PHE A 377 -10.24 -21.91 25.07
CA PHE A 377 -11.51 -21.26 24.84
C PHE A 377 -12.23 -21.09 26.20
N PRO A 378 -12.51 -19.85 26.66
CA PRO A 378 -13.32 -19.64 27.85
C PRO A 378 -14.72 -20.22 27.67
N GLU A 379 -15.25 -20.86 28.72
CA GLU A 379 -16.61 -21.43 28.67
C GLU A 379 -17.67 -20.32 28.60
N GLU A 380 -17.35 -19.17 29.19
CA GLU A 380 -18.19 -17.97 29.27
C GLU A 380 -18.46 -17.35 27.89
N ALA A 381 -17.55 -17.55 26.93
CA ALA A 381 -17.66 -17.01 25.57
C ALA A 381 -18.72 -17.74 24.72
N LYS A 382 -19.20 -18.93 25.14
CA LYS A 382 -20.29 -19.70 24.48
C LYS A 382 -20.16 -19.88 22.96
N LEU A 383 -18.92 -20.02 22.47
CA LEU A 383 -18.64 -20.20 21.04
C LEU A 383 -19.23 -21.50 20.48
N SER A 384 -19.75 -21.44 19.26
CA SER A 384 -20.19 -22.58 18.47
C SER A 384 -19.07 -23.60 18.21
N SER A 385 -19.44 -24.84 17.88
CA SER A 385 -18.48 -25.87 17.47
C SER A 385 -17.71 -25.44 16.23
N GLU A 386 -18.39 -24.80 15.29
CA GLU A 386 -17.85 -24.38 14.00
C GLU A 386 -16.86 -23.22 14.18
N ALA A 387 -17.14 -22.28 15.08
CA ALA A 387 -16.21 -21.19 15.42
C ALA A 387 -14.92 -21.72 16.05
N ARG A 388 -15.05 -22.62 17.03
CA ARG A 388 -13.91 -23.25 17.71
C ARG A 388 -13.06 -24.08 16.73
N ASP A 389 -13.71 -24.80 15.81
CA ASP A 389 -13.05 -25.59 14.79
C ASP A 389 -12.26 -24.71 13.81
N LEU A 390 -12.87 -23.63 13.30
CA LEU A 390 -12.18 -22.69 12.40
C LEU A 390 -10.97 -22.05 13.07
N ILE A 391 -11.13 -21.52 14.29
CA ILE A 391 -10.01 -20.92 15.05
C ILE A 391 -8.90 -21.96 15.25
N SER A 392 -9.23 -23.19 15.62
CA SER A 392 -8.25 -24.25 15.86
C SER A 392 -7.51 -24.67 14.58
N LYS A 393 -8.17 -24.60 13.41
CA LYS A 393 -7.55 -24.88 12.10
C LYS A 393 -6.70 -23.73 11.58
N LEU A 394 -6.95 -22.49 12.01
CA LEU A 394 -6.11 -21.32 11.71
C LEU A 394 -4.92 -21.22 12.68
N LEU A 395 -5.16 -21.41 13.98
CA LEU A 395 -4.16 -21.38 15.04
C LEU A 395 -3.50 -22.74 15.25
N CYS A 396 -2.91 -23.28 14.17
CA CYS A 396 -2.14 -24.52 14.23
C CYS A 396 -0.81 -24.44 13.46
N ASN A 397 -0.14 -25.58 13.30
CA ASN A 397 1.08 -25.67 12.51
C ASN A 397 0.82 -25.30 11.04
N VAL A 398 1.77 -24.63 10.40
CA VAL A 398 1.80 -24.33 8.96
C VAL A 398 1.28 -25.48 8.07
N ASN A 399 1.80 -26.70 8.25
CA ASN A 399 1.48 -27.86 7.40
C ASN A 399 0.02 -28.34 7.48
N GLN A 400 -0.73 -27.92 8.50
CA GLN A 400 -2.13 -28.29 8.71
C GLN A 400 -3.05 -27.06 8.74
N ARG A 401 -2.47 -25.87 8.57
CA ARG A 401 -3.19 -24.61 8.67
C ARG A 401 -4.10 -24.45 7.47
N LEU A 402 -5.35 -24.12 7.74
CA LEU A 402 -6.32 -23.76 6.72
C LEU A 402 -5.82 -22.53 5.95
N GLY A 403 -5.86 -22.59 4.61
CA GLY A 403 -5.40 -21.49 3.77
C GLY A 403 -3.96 -21.64 3.26
N SER A 404 -3.22 -22.65 3.73
CA SER A 404 -1.86 -22.95 3.25
C SER A 404 -1.84 -23.32 1.75
N ASN A 405 -2.92 -23.92 1.22
CA ASN A 405 -3.07 -24.14 -0.23
C ASN A 405 -3.95 -23.08 -0.92
N GLY A 406 -4.21 -21.96 -0.24
CA GLY A 406 -5.00 -20.83 -0.73
C GLY A 406 -6.31 -20.62 0.02
N ALA A 407 -6.84 -19.40 -0.07
CA ALA A 407 -8.01 -18.96 0.69
C ALA A 407 -9.29 -19.79 0.44
N GLY A 408 -9.36 -20.55 -0.67
CA GLY A 408 -10.50 -21.43 -0.97
C GLY A 408 -10.79 -22.44 0.14
N GLU A 409 -9.77 -22.97 0.81
CA GLU A 409 -9.94 -23.89 1.95
C GLU A 409 -10.68 -23.23 3.13
N ILE A 410 -10.43 -21.93 3.34
CA ILE A 410 -11.08 -21.14 4.38
C ILE A 410 -12.54 -20.86 4.00
N LYS A 411 -12.77 -20.49 2.74
CA LYS A 411 -14.10 -20.07 2.25
C LYS A 411 -15.17 -21.17 2.29
N VAL A 412 -14.76 -22.44 2.22
CA VAL A 412 -15.68 -23.60 2.27
C VAL A 412 -15.93 -24.12 3.69
N HIS A 413 -15.31 -23.51 4.70
CA HIS A 413 -15.51 -23.93 6.09
C HIS A 413 -16.98 -23.71 6.52
N PRO A 414 -17.63 -24.68 7.22
CA PRO A 414 -19.04 -24.58 7.61
C PRO A 414 -19.40 -23.32 8.41
N TRP A 415 -18.43 -22.76 9.15
CA TRP A 415 -18.63 -21.51 9.88
C TRP A 415 -19.00 -20.31 8.99
N PHE A 416 -18.68 -20.34 7.69
CA PHE A 416 -19.08 -19.32 6.71
C PHE A 416 -20.39 -19.63 5.98
N GLU A 417 -21.18 -20.60 6.46
CA GLU A 417 -22.51 -20.87 5.89
C GLU A 417 -23.35 -19.57 5.82
N GLY A 418 -23.97 -19.35 4.66
CA GLY A 418 -24.75 -18.13 4.37
C GLY A 418 -23.94 -16.93 3.85
N ILE A 419 -22.60 -17.00 3.79
CA ILE A 419 -21.79 -15.91 3.21
C ILE A 419 -21.75 -15.98 1.69
N TYR A 420 -22.13 -14.87 1.05
CA TYR A 420 -22.03 -14.67 -0.39
C TYR A 420 -20.74 -13.92 -0.76
N TRP A 421 -19.63 -14.65 -0.89
CA TRP A 421 -18.28 -14.10 -1.09
C TRP A 421 -18.17 -13.04 -2.20
N ASP A 422 -18.83 -13.23 -3.35
CA ASP A 422 -18.75 -12.29 -4.49
C ASP A 422 -19.54 -10.99 -4.27
N HIS A 423 -20.49 -10.99 -3.33
CA HIS A 423 -21.41 -9.88 -3.10
C HIS A 423 -21.29 -9.25 -1.72
N ILE A 424 -20.37 -9.72 -0.86
CA ILE A 424 -20.26 -9.25 0.53
C ILE A 424 -20.09 -7.72 0.65
N TYR A 425 -19.29 -7.11 -0.24
CA TYR A 425 -19.12 -5.65 -0.33
C TYR A 425 -20.32 -4.88 -0.92
N HIS A 426 -21.37 -5.58 -1.32
CA HIS A 426 -22.65 -4.98 -1.75
C HIS A 426 -23.78 -5.25 -0.75
N MET A 427 -23.52 -6.08 0.27
CA MET A 427 -24.45 -6.33 1.37
C MET A 427 -24.35 -5.20 2.39
N GLU A 428 -25.36 -5.04 3.23
CA GLU A 428 -25.26 -4.15 4.38
C GLU A 428 -24.22 -4.70 5.37
N ALA A 429 -23.32 -3.85 5.84
CA ALA A 429 -22.30 -4.25 6.80
C ALA A 429 -22.90 -4.60 8.16
N ALA A 430 -22.23 -5.51 8.88
CA ALA A 430 -22.71 -5.96 10.19
C ALA A 430 -22.75 -4.84 11.24
N PHE A 431 -21.89 -3.83 11.10
CA PHE A 431 -21.91 -2.63 11.93
C PHE A 431 -21.67 -1.40 11.04
N ILE A 432 -22.60 -0.44 11.12
CA ILE A 432 -22.49 0.85 10.43
C ILE A 432 -21.97 1.88 11.44
N PRO A 433 -20.78 2.48 11.20
CA PRO A 433 -20.23 3.49 12.09
C PRO A 433 -21.05 4.77 12.03
N GLU A 434 -21.17 5.45 13.18
CA GLU A 434 -21.74 6.79 13.22
C GLU A 434 -20.74 7.77 12.61
N VAL A 435 -21.15 8.47 11.55
CA VAL A 435 -20.33 9.44 10.81
C VAL A 435 -21.23 10.63 10.48
N ASN A 436 -20.99 11.76 11.14
CA ASN A 436 -21.82 12.96 11.07
C ASN A 436 -21.53 13.81 9.82
N ASP A 437 -20.26 13.87 9.41
CA ASP A 437 -19.81 14.67 8.28
C ASP A 437 -18.52 14.10 7.65
N GLU A 438 -18.05 14.71 6.56
CA GLU A 438 -16.91 14.23 5.76
C GLU A 438 -15.55 14.36 6.47
N LEU A 439 -15.46 15.17 7.52
CA LEU A 439 -14.27 15.36 8.36
C LEU A 439 -14.39 14.69 9.74
N ASP A 440 -15.47 13.93 9.96
CA ASP A 440 -15.76 13.36 11.27
C ASP A 440 -14.71 12.33 11.69
N THR A 441 -13.98 12.65 12.74
CA THR A 441 -12.91 11.82 13.32
C THR A 441 -13.33 11.12 14.62
N GLN A 442 -14.63 11.07 14.96
CA GLN A 442 -15.11 10.47 16.22
C GLN A 442 -14.76 8.98 16.38
N ASN A 443 -14.56 8.27 15.28
CA ASN A 443 -14.19 6.86 15.27
C ASN A 443 -12.68 6.61 15.39
N PHE A 444 -11.89 7.68 15.55
CA PHE A 444 -10.46 7.61 15.79
C PHE A 444 -10.11 7.97 17.23
N GLU A 445 -8.98 7.45 17.69
CA GLU A 445 -8.41 7.90 18.97
C GLU A 445 -7.99 9.37 18.87
N LYS A 446 -8.29 10.16 19.91
CA LYS A 446 -7.92 11.58 19.95
C LYS A 446 -6.46 11.72 20.35
N PHE A 447 -5.65 12.28 19.45
CA PHE A 447 -4.26 12.57 19.73
C PHE A 447 -4.09 14.00 20.24
N GLU A 448 -3.30 14.20 21.30
CA GLU A 448 -2.87 15.53 21.68
C GLU A 448 -2.04 16.15 20.55
N GLU A 449 -2.48 17.31 20.07
CA GLU A 449 -1.75 18.14 19.12
C GLU A 449 -0.59 18.79 19.85
N SER A 450 0.62 18.25 19.67
CA SER A 450 1.83 18.94 20.10
C SER A 450 1.94 20.24 19.31
N GLU A 451 1.86 21.39 19.98
CA GLU A 451 2.07 22.75 19.45
C GLU A 451 3.50 22.94 18.91
N HIS A 452 3.82 22.30 17.79
CA HIS A 452 4.99 22.63 17.00
C HIS A 452 4.57 22.92 15.56
N HIS A 453 3.74 23.94 15.43
CA HIS A 453 3.62 24.71 14.19
C HIS A 453 4.89 25.55 14.02
N SER A 454 5.95 24.93 13.52
CA SER A 454 7.01 25.67 12.85
C SER A 454 6.72 25.59 11.36
N GLN A 455 5.97 26.57 10.85
CA GLN A 455 5.99 26.89 9.43
C GLN A 455 7.43 27.21 9.04
N THR A 456 8.14 26.26 8.43
CA THR A 456 9.32 26.61 7.64
C THR A 456 8.81 27.01 6.26
N SER A 457 8.49 28.30 6.11
CA SER A 457 8.26 28.91 4.80
C SER A 457 9.57 28.91 4.01
N SER A 458 9.98 27.75 3.50
CA SER A 458 11.05 27.69 2.51
C SER A 458 10.44 27.99 1.15
N LYS A 459 10.31 29.30 0.84
CA LYS A 459 10.14 29.76 -0.54
C LYS A 459 11.29 29.19 -1.37
N SER A 460 11.09 28.04 -2.00
CA SER A 460 12.04 27.49 -2.95
C SER A 460 11.45 27.62 -4.34
N GLY A 461 11.96 28.62 -5.05
CA GLY A 461 11.58 28.89 -6.43
C GLY A 461 11.88 27.72 -7.36
N PRO A 462 11.31 27.74 -8.57
CA PRO A 462 11.43 26.64 -9.51
C PRO A 462 12.88 26.57 -10.00
N TRP A 463 13.50 25.39 -9.92
CA TRP A 463 14.79 25.05 -10.52
C TRP A 463 16.06 25.50 -9.77
N ARG A 464 16.42 24.74 -8.72
CA ARG A 464 17.74 24.11 -8.54
C ARG A 464 17.87 23.61 -7.10
N LYS A 465 17.62 22.32 -6.88
CA LYS A 465 18.24 21.60 -5.76
C LYS A 465 18.77 20.28 -6.29
N MET A 466 20.10 20.13 -6.25
CA MET A 466 20.76 18.84 -6.46
C MET A 466 20.16 17.84 -5.47
N LEU A 467 19.93 16.60 -5.92
CA LEU A 467 19.51 15.50 -5.04
C LEU A 467 20.41 15.48 -3.81
N SER A 468 19.83 15.67 -2.62
CA SER A 468 20.59 15.48 -1.40
C SER A 468 21.02 14.01 -1.33
N SER A 469 22.08 13.69 -0.57
CA SER A 469 22.49 12.27 -0.41
C SER A 469 21.36 11.39 0.16
N LYS A 470 20.40 12.00 0.87
CA LYS A 470 19.21 11.31 1.40
C LYS A 470 18.19 10.98 0.31
N ASP A 471 18.06 11.81 -0.72
CA ASP A 471 17.07 11.64 -1.80
C ASP A 471 17.42 10.52 -2.77
N ILE A 472 18.70 10.13 -2.83
CA ILE A 472 19.18 9.02 -3.67
C ILE A 472 18.42 7.71 -3.33
N ASN A 473 18.12 7.49 -2.04
CA ASN A 473 17.45 6.28 -1.57
C ASN A 473 15.94 6.26 -1.89
N PHE A 474 15.35 7.41 -2.24
CA PHE A 474 13.92 7.60 -2.49
C PHE A 474 13.64 8.05 -3.94
N VAL A 475 14.60 7.86 -4.85
CA VAL A 475 14.41 8.11 -6.28
C VAL A 475 13.26 7.26 -6.80
N GLY A 476 12.36 7.92 -7.53
CA GLY A 476 11.17 7.29 -8.08
C GLY A 476 10.03 7.11 -7.09
N TYR A 477 10.11 7.63 -5.84
CA TYR A 477 9.04 7.54 -4.84
C TYR A 477 7.72 8.17 -5.31
N THR A 478 7.80 9.28 -6.06
CA THR A 478 6.64 10.04 -6.54
C THR A 478 5.78 9.22 -7.50
N TYR A 479 4.50 9.07 -7.16
CA TYR A 479 3.48 8.38 -7.95
C TYR A 479 2.22 9.25 -8.00
N LYS A 480 1.52 9.29 -9.13
CA LYS A 480 0.24 9.98 -9.27
C LYS A 480 -0.72 9.11 -10.04
N ASN A 481 -1.82 8.70 -9.40
CA ASN A 481 -2.85 7.91 -10.06
C ASN A 481 -3.81 8.83 -10.83
N PHE A 482 -3.48 9.09 -12.09
CA PHE A 482 -4.27 9.98 -12.95
C PHE A 482 -5.66 9.43 -13.32
N GLU A 483 -5.93 8.13 -13.16
CA GLU A 483 -7.26 7.55 -13.41
C GLU A 483 -8.24 7.85 -12.27
N ILE A 484 -7.73 7.88 -11.03
CA ILE A 484 -8.53 8.06 -9.80
C ILE A 484 -8.70 9.56 -9.46
N VAL A 485 -7.66 10.36 -9.69
CA VAL A 485 -7.71 11.83 -9.55
C VAL A 485 -8.56 12.48 -10.66
N ASN A 486 -9.20 11.71 -11.54
CA ASN A 486 -10.15 12.20 -12.54
C ASN A 486 -11.55 11.58 -12.41
N ASP A 487 -11.86 10.91 -11.29
CA ASP A 487 -13.24 10.47 -10.97
C ASP A 487 -14.15 11.65 -10.54
N TYR A 488 -13.66 12.88 -10.71
CA TYR A 488 -14.43 14.11 -10.63
C TYR A 488 -15.55 14.07 -11.67
N GLN A 489 -16.75 13.77 -11.19
CA GLN A 489 -17.99 14.01 -11.91
C GLN A 489 -17.98 15.45 -12.39
N THR A 490 -17.93 15.62 -13.70
CA THR A 490 -18.56 16.78 -14.32
C THR A 490 -20.05 16.67 -14.00
N PRO A 491 -20.69 17.70 -13.44
CA PRO A 491 -22.11 17.63 -13.12
C PRO A 491 -22.90 17.38 -14.41
N GLY A 492 -23.49 16.18 -14.55
CA GLY A 492 -24.33 15.84 -15.69
C GLY A 492 -24.42 14.37 -16.13
N MET A 493 -23.64 13.41 -15.58
CA MET A 493 -23.65 12.02 -16.09
C MET A 493 -23.62 10.92 -15.01
N ALA A 494 -24.52 10.98 -14.03
CA ALA A 494 -24.66 9.95 -13.00
C ALA A 494 -25.56 8.76 -13.36
N GLU A 495 -26.09 8.66 -14.59
CA GLU A 495 -26.88 7.49 -15.01
C GLU A 495 -26.21 6.77 -16.19
N LEU A 496 -25.56 5.65 -15.88
CA LEU A 496 -25.43 4.41 -16.67
C LEU A 496 -24.09 3.71 -16.36
N LYS A 497 -24.12 2.79 -15.38
CA LYS A 497 -23.10 1.74 -15.24
C LYS A 497 -23.77 0.37 -15.34
N LYS A 498 -23.45 -0.39 -16.40
CA LYS A 498 -23.51 -1.87 -16.38
C LYS A 498 -22.49 -2.50 -17.34
N LYS A 499 -21.67 -3.38 -16.74
CA LYS A 499 -20.82 -4.49 -17.24
C LYS A 499 -19.88 -4.29 -18.46
N ASN A 500 -18.57 -4.47 -18.23
CA ASN A 500 -17.79 -5.46 -18.98
C ASN A 500 -16.47 -5.88 -18.28
N THR A 501 -16.08 -7.15 -18.42
CA THR A 501 -14.93 -7.83 -17.79
C THR A 501 -13.71 -7.92 -18.72
N LYS A 502 -12.52 -7.60 -18.17
CA LYS A 502 -11.12 -7.86 -18.60
C LYS A 502 -10.59 -7.27 -19.93
N SER A 503 -9.82 -6.16 -19.84
CA SER A 503 -8.35 -6.02 -19.99
C SER A 503 -8.00 -4.51 -20.01
N LYS A 504 -7.39 -3.93 -18.94
CA LYS A 504 -6.98 -2.50 -18.87
C LYS A 504 -5.60 -2.33 -19.58
N ARG A 505 -5.27 -1.27 -20.36
CA ARG A 505 -5.38 0.22 -20.28
C ARG A 505 -5.32 0.88 -21.69
N PRO A 506 -5.51 2.23 -21.90
CA PRO A 506 -6.05 3.26 -21.00
C PRO A 506 -7.05 4.26 -21.65
N THR A 507 -7.79 5.01 -20.82
CA THR A 507 -8.87 5.96 -21.18
C THR A 507 -8.51 7.44 -20.95
N ILE A 508 -9.09 8.38 -21.72
CA ILE A 508 -9.24 9.83 -21.38
C ILE A 508 -10.63 10.11 -20.72
N MET A 509 -11.10 9.13 -19.94
CA MET A 509 -12.50 8.72 -19.70
C MET A 509 -13.21 8.27 -21.01
N SER A 510 -12.78 7.11 -21.51
CA SER A 510 -13.16 6.36 -22.73
C SER A 510 -13.54 7.16 -24.00
N LEU A 511 -12.74 8.16 -24.33
CA LEU A 511 -12.86 9.06 -25.49
C LEU A 511 -14.11 9.96 -25.50
N PHE A 512 -15.37 9.48 -25.45
CA PHE A 512 -16.56 10.36 -25.47
C PHE A 512 -17.84 9.70 -24.91
N GLY A 513 -17.98 9.61 -23.58
CA GLY A 513 -19.29 9.30 -22.98
C GLY A 513 -20.28 10.45 -23.19
N LYS A 514 -21.19 10.27 -24.16
CA LYS A 514 -22.41 11.03 -24.53
C LYS A 514 -22.31 12.56 -24.74
N TYR A 515 -22.53 13.00 -25.99
CA TYR A 515 -23.18 14.29 -26.27
C TYR A 515 -24.32 14.12 -27.29
N VAL A 516 -25.40 14.86 -27.02
CA VAL A 516 -26.76 14.86 -27.55
C VAL A 516 -27.01 16.20 -28.26
N PHE A 517 -27.82 16.28 -29.33
CA PHE A 517 -28.93 17.24 -29.44
C PHE A 517 -29.93 16.89 -30.57
N SER A 518 -31.21 17.09 -30.25
CA SER A 518 -32.42 16.87 -31.06
C SER A 518 -32.67 18.01 -32.06
N PHE A 519 -33.37 17.77 -33.18
CA PHE A 519 -34.61 18.49 -33.53
C PHE A 519 -35.37 17.87 -34.73
N SER A 520 -36.64 17.51 -34.45
CA SER A 520 -37.88 17.58 -35.25
C SER A 520 -38.01 17.11 -36.72
N HIS A 521 -39.01 16.21 -36.87
CA HIS A 521 -40.18 16.26 -37.77
C HIS A 521 -40.25 15.38 -39.04
N PHE A 522 -41.36 14.61 -39.11
CA PHE A 522 -42.01 13.93 -40.26
C PHE A 522 -41.22 12.75 -40.90
N SER A 523 -41.75 11.53 -41.18
CA SER A 523 -43.11 11.01 -41.36
C SER A 523 -43.09 9.48 -41.21
N HIS A 524 -44.29 8.88 -41.11
CA HIS A 524 -44.61 7.47 -41.36
C HIS A 524 -43.71 6.72 -42.36
N ILE A 525 -43.47 5.43 -42.12
CA ILE A 525 -44.02 4.32 -42.92
C ILE A 525 -43.64 2.96 -42.29
N GLN A 526 -44.67 2.12 -42.08
CA GLN A 526 -44.59 0.69 -41.78
C GLN A 526 -43.92 -0.09 -42.93
N TYR A 527 -43.22 -1.19 -42.65
CA TYR A 527 -43.32 -2.51 -43.33
C TYR A 527 -42.25 -3.43 -42.68
N LEU A 528 -42.61 -4.40 -41.84
CA LEU A 528 -42.98 -5.79 -42.14
C LEU A 528 -41.89 -6.63 -42.85
N ARG A 529 -41.49 -7.72 -42.17
CA ARG A 529 -41.03 -9.03 -42.72
C ARG A 529 -39.58 -9.05 -43.27
N ILE A 530 -38.73 -10.08 -43.07
CA ILE A 530 -38.91 -11.54 -43.09
C ILE A 530 -37.80 -12.22 -42.26
N GLN A 531 -38.17 -13.27 -41.50
CA GLN A 531 -37.27 -14.33 -41.04
C GLN A 531 -36.88 -15.26 -42.21
N VAL A 532 -35.60 -15.58 -42.34
CA VAL A 532 -35.14 -16.97 -42.56
C VAL A 532 -33.87 -17.16 -41.76
#